data_AF-A0A183V4M7-F1
#
_entry.id   AF-A0A183V4M7-F1
#
_cell.length_a   1.000
_cell.length_b   1.000
_cell.length_c   1.000
_cell.angle_alpha   90.00
_cell.angle_beta   90.00
_cell.angle_gamma   90.00
#
_symmetry.space_group_name_H-M   'P 1'
#
loop_
_entity.id
_entity.type
_entity.pdbx_description
1 polymer ?
#
loop_
_entity_poly.entity_id
_entity_poly.type
_entity_poly.pdbx_seq_one_letter_code
_entity_poly.pdbx_strand_id
1 'polypeptide(L)'
;LATTYGAVMALISIGTDEALASINRKTLHDFIMSVKEPDGSFRVHVGGEVDIRGSYCALAVASITNILDEQIAANADSFVISCQTYEGGFGGVSSCEAHGGYTFCGVASLMILGKSALMHTPSLFKWLAQKQMKYEGGFQGRTNKLVDGCYSFWQAAVFPMMQVELEKRSPAELHAPFDAKALQEYVLIACQDKEKGGFRDKPDKARDLYHTCYTLSGLSIAQSYTPNNVVGGSSNRLVGSSFFAFLKTF
;
A
#
# COMPACT_ATOMS: atom_id res chain seq x y z
N LEU A 1 -12.32 5.86 -9.80
CA LEU A 1 -10.96 5.86 -9.21
C LEU A 1 -10.43 4.47 -8.89
N ALA A 2 -11.10 3.63 -8.10
CA ALA A 2 -10.58 2.28 -7.77
C ALA A 2 -10.32 1.40 -9.01
N THR A 3 -11.29 1.32 -9.92
CA THR A 3 -11.14 0.60 -11.19
C THR A 3 -10.16 1.28 -12.14
N THR A 4 -10.09 2.62 -12.11
CA THR A 4 -9.07 3.40 -12.84
C THR A 4 -7.66 3.01 -12.41
N TYR A 5 -7.41 2.94 -11.09
CA TYR A 5 -6.14 2.47 -10.54
C TYR A 5 -5.83 1.04 -11.00
N GLY A 6 -6.78 0.11 -10.83
CA GLY A 6 -6.59 -1.28 -11.25
C GLY A 6 -6.26 -1.42 -12.75
N ALA A 7 -6.99 -0.69 -13.61
CA ALA A 7 -6.78 -0.72 -15.05
C ALA A 7 -5.41 -0.12 -15.45
N VAL A 8 -5.04 1.04 -14.89
CA VAL A 8 -3.74 1.67 -15.17
C VAL A 8 -2.59 0.79 -14.70
N MET A 9 -2.67 0.21 -13.51
CA MET A 9 -1.64 -0.72 -13.01
C MET A 9 -1.52 -1.98 -13.87
N ALA A 10 -2.64 -2.51 -14.38
CA ALA A 10 -2.63 -3.64 -15.30
C ALA A 10 -1.95 -3.29 -16.64
N LEU A 11 -2.29 -2.15 -17.25
CA LEU A 11 -1.69 -1.69 -18.51
C LEU A 11 -0.18 -1.45 -18.37
N ILE A 12 0.25 -0.87 -17.24
CA ILE A 12 1.67 -0.65 -16.94
C ILE A 12 2.40 -1.97 -16.70
N SER A 13 1.74 -2.94 -16.08
CA SER A 13 2.31 -4.29 -15.90
C SER A 13 2.45 -5.04 -17.24
N ILE A 14 1.56 -4.79 -18.21
CA ILE A 14 1.71 -5.31 -19.58
C ILE A 14 2.90 -4.64 -20.28
N GLY A 15 3.07 -3.32 -20.12
CA GLY A 15 4.29 -2.60 -20.48
C GLY A 15 4.58 -2.47 -21.98
N THR A 16 3.64 -2.82 -22.86
CA THR A 16 3.75 -2.62 -24.31
C THR A 16 3.32 -1.21 -24.72
N ASP A 17 3.89 -0.67 -25.80
CA ASP A 17 3.50 0.65 -26.34
C ASP A 17 1.99 0.76 -26.62
N GLU A 18 1.36 -0.29 -27.14
CA GLU A 18 -0.09 -0.32 -27.39
C GLU A 18 -0.90 -0.18 -26.10
N ALA A 19 -0.58 -0.96 -25.06
CA ALA A 19 -1.23 -0.87 -23.76
C ALA A 19 -1.06 0.53 -23.14
N LEU A 20 0.14 1.10 -23.20
CA LEU A 20 0.42 2.44 -22.66
C LEU A 20 -0.30 3.54 -23.46
N ALA A 21 -0.33 3.44 -24.79
CA ALA A 21 -1.02 4.38 -25.67
C ALA A 21 -2.55 4.36 -25.50
N SER A 22 -3.12 3.26 -24.97
CA SER A 22 -4.56 3.18 -24.67
C SER A 22 -5.02 4.11 -23.54
N ILE A 23 -4.08 4.62 -22.72
CA ILE A 23 -4.39 5.54 -21.61
C ILE A 23 -4.60 6.96 -22.16
N ASN A 24 -5.87 7.38 -22.28
CA ASN A 24 -6.18 8.75 -22.64
C ASN A 24 -5.95 9.70 -21.45
N ARG A 25 -4.75 10.29 -21.41
CA ARG A 25 -4.28 11.20 -20.35
C ARG A 25 -5.16 12.44 -20.18
N LYS A 26 -5.72 12.98 -21.27
CA LYS A 26 -6.60 14.16 -21.20
C LYS A 26 -7.90 13.83 -20.47
N THR A 27 -8.62 12.81 -20.94
CA THR A 27 -9.89 12.43 -20.30
C THR A 27 -9.70 11.85 -18.91
N LEU A 28 -8.53 11.24 -18.63
CA LEU A 28 -8.16 10.82 -17.28
C LEU A 28 -8.01 12.01 -16.34
N HIS A 29 -7.30 13.07 -16.78
CA HIS A 29 -7.17 14.32 -16.02
C HIS A 29 -8.55 14.95 -15.76
N ASP A 30 -9.35 15.12 -16.82
CA ASP A 30 -10.71 15.68 -16.72
C ASP A 30 -11.57 14.90 -15.71
N PHE A 31 -11.49 13.57 -15.73
CA PHE A 31 -12.20 12.71 -14.77
C PHE A 31 -11.70 12.90 -13.34
N ILE A 32 -10.38 12.94 -13.10
CA ILE A 32 -9.81 13.16 -11.77
C ILE A 32 -10.28 14.52 -11.22
N MET A 33 -10.26 15.56 -12.05
CA MET A 33 -10.75 16.89 -11.67
C MET A 33 -12.26 16.90 -11.39
N SER A 34 -13.06 16.11 -12.12
CA SER A 34 -14.51 16.01 -11.89
C SER A 34 -14.91 15.37 -10.54
N VAL A 35 -13.98 14.67 -9.89
CA VAL A 35 -14.18 14.04 -8.58
C VAL A 35 -13.32 14.65 -7.48
N LYS A 36 -12.59 15.73 -7.78
CA LYS A 36 -11.81 16.51 -6.82
C LYS A 36 -12.73 17.40 -5.99
N GLU A 37 -12.60 17.33 -4.68
CA GLU A 37 -13.36 18.20 -3.76
C GLU A 37 -12.53 19.42 -3.32
N PRO A 38 -13.19 20.52 -2.90
CA PRO A 38 -12.51 21.74 -2.45
C PRO A 38 -11.58 21.55 -1.25
N ASP A 39 -11.90 20.60 -0.38
CA ASP A 39 -11.15 20.32 0.87
C ASP A 39 -9.84 19.55 0.66
N GLY A 40 -9.54 19.13 -0.57
CA GLY A 40 -8.38 18.28 -0.85
C GLY A 40 -8.72 16.85 -1.22
N SER A 41 -9.87 16.37 -0.79
CA SER A 41 -10.28 14.97 -0.98
C SER A 41 -10.71 14.67 -2.42
N PHE A 42 -10.92 13.38 -2.70
CA PHE A 42 -11.41 12.90 -3.98
C PHE A 42 -12.53 11.88 -3.76
N ARG A 43 -13.65 12.05 -4.47
CA ARG A 43 -14.68 11.02 -4.54
C ARG A 43 -14.20 9.84 -5.37
N VAL A 44 -14.59 8.63 -5.01
CA VAL A 44 -14.19 7.43 -5.77
C VAL A 44 -14.80 7.38 -7.19
N HIS A 45 -15.93 8.05 -7.40
CA HIS A 45 -16.60 8.31 -8.68
C HIS A 45 -17.52 9.53 -8.54
N VAL A 46 -18.09 10.03 -9.65
CA VAL A 46 -19.06 11.14 -9.62
C VAL A 46 -20.25 10.78 -8.72
N GLY A 47 -20.52 11.60 -7.70
CA GLY A 47 -21.56 11.35 -6.70
C GLY A 47 -21.26 10.24 -5.68
N GLY A 48 -20.04 9.67 -5.69
CA GLY A 48 -19.62 8.63 -4.77
C GLY A 48 -19.16 9.14 -3.40
N GLU A 49 -18.74 8.20 -2.56
CA GLU A 49 -18.16 8.49 -1.26
C GLU A 49 -16.78 9.14 -1.35
N VAL A 50 -16.41 9.82 -0.27
CA VAL A 50 -15.08 10.38 -0.05
C VAL A 50 -14.39 9.57 1.04
N ASP A 51 -13.22 9.05 0.71
CA ASP A 51 -12.22 8.60 1.68
C ASP A 51 -10.82 8.57 1.02
N ILE A 52 -9.81 8.28 1.83
CA ILE A 52 -8.39 8.28 1.46
C ILE A 52 -8.05 7.31 0.31
N ARG A 53 -8.90 6.32 0.00
CA ARG A 53 -8.71 5.46 -1.19
C ARG A 53 -8.87 6.26 -2.46
N GLY A 54 -9.82 7.20 -2.49
CA GLY A 54 -10.01 8.14 -3.58
C GLY A 54 -8.73 8.93 -3.82
N SER A 55 -8.19 9.55 -2.77
CA SER A 55 -6.92 10.30 -2.83
C SER A 55 -5.77 9.46 -3.36
N TYR A 56 -5.52 8.27 -2.79
CA TYR A 56 -4.44 7.41 -3.26
C TYR A 56 -4.62 7.00 -4.72
N CYS A 57 -5.81 6.55 -5.11
CA CYS A 57 -6.07 6.12 -6.48
C CYS A 57 -5.86 7.27 -7.47
N ALA A 58 -6.38 8.47 -7.18
CA ALA A 58 -6.22 9.64 -8.03
C ALA A 58 -4.76 10.07 -8.16
N LEU A 59 -4.05 10.20 -7.03
CA LEU A 59 -2.65 10.65 -7.01
C LEU A 59 -1.71 9.64 -7.65
N ALA A 60 -1.91 8.34 -7.41
CA ALA A 60 -1.09 7.29 -8.00
C ALA A 60 -1.24 7.24 -9.52
N VAL A 61 -2.48 7.26 -10.05
CA VAL A 61 -2.68 7.24 -11.50
C VAL A 61 -2.21 8.55 -12.15
N ALA A 62 -2.43 9.69 -11.49
CA ALA A 62 -1.96 10.98 -12.00
C ALA A 62 -0.44 11.03 -12.07
N SER A 63 0.25 10.60 -11.02
CA SER A 63 1.71 10.57 -10.96
C SER A 63 2.30 9.62 -12.00
N ILE A 64 1.86 8.36 -12.04
CA ILE A 64 2.46 7.34 -12.91
C ILE A 64 2.19 7.59 -14.40
N THR A 65 1.11 8.31 -14.74
CA THR A 65 0.80 8.73 -16.11
C THR A 65 1.30 10.15 -16.41
N ASN A 66 2.10 10.74 -15.51
CA ASN A 66 2.71 12.06 -15.65
C ASN A 66 1.70 13.19 -15.92
N ILE A 67 0.54 13.16 -15.27
CA ILE A 67 -0.49 14.21 -15.35
C ILE A 67 -0.77 14.87 -13.98
N LEU A 68 -0.02 14.51 -12.94
CA LEU A 68 -0.12 15.15 -11.64
C LEU A 68 0.37 16.60 -11.74
N ASP A 69 -0.55 17.55 -11.59
CA ASP A 69 -0.28 18.99 -11.61
C ASP A 69 -0.70 19.66 -10.29
N GLU A 70 -0.51 20.98 -10.21
CA GLU A 70 -0.87 21.77 -9.03
C GLU A 70 -2.37 21.72 -8.71
N GLN A 71 -3.24 21.57 -9.71
CA GLN A 71 -4.69 21.55 -9.51
C GLN A 71 -5.15 20.22 -8.88
N ILE A 72 -4.60 19.10 -9.35
CA ILE A 72 -4.83 17.79 -8.74
C ILE A 72 -4.23 17.77 -7.32
N ALA A 73 -3.03 18.30 -7.14
CA ALA A 73 -2.34 18.28 -5.84
C ALA A 73 -2.96 19.24 -4.79
N ALA A 74 -3.70 20.27 -5.21
CA ALA A 74 -4.22 21.31 -4.33
C ALA A 74 -5.02 20.74 -3.14
N ASN A 75 -4.55 21.07 -1.92
CA ASN A 75 -5.08 20.66 -0.62
C ASN A 75 -5.09 19.14 -0.35
N ALA A 76 -4.63 18.30 -1.29
CA ALA A 76 -4.67 16.85 -1.12
C ALA A 76 -3.82 16.39 0.06
N ASP A 77 -2.67 17.03 0.29
CA ASP A 77 -1.82 16.79 1.45
C ASP A 77 -2.54 17.10 2.77
N SER A 78 -3.27 18.20 2.82
CA SER A 78 -4.04 18.67 3.98
C SER A 78 -5.16 17.70 4.35
N PHE A 79 -5.93 17.23 3.36
CA PHE A 79 -6.95 16.19 3.60
C PHE A 79 -6.30 14.88 4.07
N VAL A 80 -5.27 14.41 3.38
CA VAL A 80 -4.62 13.13 3.68
C VAL A 80 -4.01 13.14 5.08
N ILE A 81 -3.28 14.18 5.48
CA ILE A 81 -2.67 14.23 6.81
C ILE A 81 -3.71 14.34 7.92
N SER A 82 -4.86 14.98 7.67
CA SER A 82 -5.96 15.05 8.64
C SER A 82 -6.55 13.69 9.01
N CYS A 83 -6.24 12.65 8.22
CA CYS A 83 -6.66 11.28 8.45
C CYS A 83 -5.69 10.50 9.36
N GLN A 84 -4.51 11.04 9.69
CA GLN A 84 -3.63 10.40 10.67
C GLN A 84 -4.28 10.48 12.07
N THR A 85 -4.37 9.34 12.73
CA THR A 85 -5.10 9.19 13.99
C THR A 85 -4.18 9.29 15.21
N TYR A 86 -4.77 9.37 16.40
CA TYR A 86 -4.03 9.29 17.67
C TYR A 86 -3.29 7.94 17.84
N GLU A 87 -3.76 6.87 17.20
CA GLU A 87 -3.09 5.57 17.25
C GLU A 87 -1.78 5.58 16.47
N GLY A 88 -1.66 6.44 15.46
CA GLY A 88 -0.48 6.60 14.60
C GLY A 88 -0.70 6.21 13.13
N GLY A 89 -1.58 5.24 12.86
CA GLY A 89 -2.04 4.91 11.51
C GLY A 89 -3.10 5.90 10.98
N PHE A 90 -3.58 5.69 9.76
CA PHE A 90 -4.58 6.55 9.12
C PHE A 90 -5.96 5.89 9.07
N GLY A 91 -6.99 6.71 9.27
CA GLY A 91 -8.39 6.36 9.00
C GLY A 91 -8.79 6.66 7.54
N GLY A 92 -10.00 6.25 7.16
CA GLY A 92 -10.54 6.52 5.81
C GLY A 92 -10.85 8.01 5.60
N VAL A 93 -11.33 8.66 6.66
CA VAL A 93 -11.49 10.11 6.77
C VAL A 93 -11.01 10.53 8.17
N SER A 94 -10.94 11.84 8.42
CA SER A 94 -10.57 12.36 9.74
C SER A 94 -11.46 11.77 10.85
N SER A 95 -10.86 11.55 12.02
CA SER A 95 -11.50 10.99 13.23
C SER A 95 -12.01 9.53 13.12
N CYS A 96 -11.74 8.82 12.02
CA CYS A 96 -11.98 7.38 11.93
C CYS A 96 -10.84 6.55 12.55
N GLU A 97 -11.13 5.29 12.88
CA GLU A 97 -10.15 4.31 13.40
C GLU A 97 -9.00 4.08 12.40
N ALA A 98 -7.78 3.90 12.90
CA ALA A 98 -6.62 3.59 12.07
C ALA A 98 -6.79 2.22 11.40
N HIS A 99 -6.49 2.11 10.09
CA HIS A 99 -6.67 0.89 9.32
C HIS A 99 -5.55 0.65 8.32
N GLY A 100 -5.03 -0.57 8.22
CA GLY A 100 -3.85 -0.90 7.40
C GLY A 100 -3.97 -0.43 5.94
N GLY A 101 -5.08 -0.76 5.28
CA GLY A 101 -5.34 -0.29 3.92
C GLY A 101 -5.38 1.25 3.77
N TYR A 102 -6.00 1.96 4.72
CA TYR A 102 -6.05 3.42 4.71
C TYR A 102 -4.70 4.04 5.06
N THR A 103 -3.96 3.44 6.00
CA THR A 103 -2.56 3.80 6.31
C THR A 103 -1.67 3.70 5.09
N PHE A 104 -1.73 2.60 4.33
CA PHE A 104 -0.99 2.49 3.07
C PHE A 104 -1.38 3.62 2.10
N CYS A 105 -2.68 3.84 1.89
CA CYS A 105 -3.16 4.89 0.99
C CYS A 105 -2.66 6.27 1.42
N GLY A 106 -2.72 6.61 2.71
CA GLY A 106 -2.29 7.90 3.23
C GLY A 106 -0.80 8.13 3.11
N VAL A 107 0.01 7.14 3.53
CA VAL A 107 1.47 7.23 3.46
C VAL A 107 1.93 7.34 2.01
N ALA A 108 1.44 6.47 1.12
CA ALA A 108 1.80 6.51 -0.29
C ALA A 108 1.38 7.82 -0.96
N SER A 109 0.19 8.35 -0.63
CA SER A 109 -0.27 9.65 -1.14
C SER A 109 0.66 10.79 -0.73
N LEU A 110 1.05 10.85 0.55
CA LEU A 110 1.97 11.89 1.04
C LEU A 110 3.36 11.76 0.42
N MET A 111 3.83 10.53 0.14
CA MET A 111 5.08 10.33 -0.59
C MET A 111 5.00 10.82 -2.04
N ILE A 112 3.92 10.49 -2.76
CA ILE A 112 3.69 10.96 -4.15
C ILE A 112 3.65 12.50 -4.21
N LEU A 113 3.06 13.14 -3.19
CA LEU A 113 2.99 14.59 -3.10
C LEU A 113 4.31 15.25 -2.66
N GLY A 114 5.33 14.48 -2.27
CA GLY A 114 6.56 15.01 -1.67
C GLY A 114 6.33 15.66 -0.29
N LYS A 115 5.28 15.24 0.43
CA LYS A 115 4.82 15.78 1.72
C LYS A 115 4.92 14.77 2.86
N SER A 116 5.76 13.75 2.72
CA SER A 116 6.00 12.74 3.76
C SER A 116 6.43 13.33 5.10
N ALA A 117 7.06 14.52 5.09
CA ALA A 117 7.47 15.24 6.28
C ALA A 117 6.33 15.61 7.24
N LEU A 118 5.09 15.73 6.73
CA LEU A 118 3.91 16.06 7.52
C LEU A 118 3.51 14.94 8.49
N MET A 119 3.89 13.69 8.20
CA MET A 119 3.52 12.55 9.03
C MET A 119 4.23 12.58 10.37
N HIS A 120 3.50 12.24 11.44
CA HIS A 120 4.14 11.88 12.70
C HIS A 120 4.70 10.45 12.62
N THR A 121 5.90 10.31 12.06
CA THR A 121 6.54 9.02 11.79
C THR A 121 6.72 8.12 13.02
N PRO A 122 7.08 8.61 14.23
CA PRO A 122 7.26 7.74 15.39
C PRO A 122 5.98 7.01 15.83
N SER A 123 4.81 7.69 15.79
CA SER A 123 3.54 7.04 16.13
C SER A 123 3.11 6.05 15.06
N LEU A 124 3.29 6.41 13.78
CA LEU A 124 3.02 5.52 12.65
C LEU A 124 3.85 4.23 12.75
N PHE A 125 5.16 4.34 12.99
CA PHE A 125 6.05 3.20 13.15
C PHE A 125 5.60 2.28 14.30
N LYS A 126 5.34 2.88 15.47
CA LYS A 126 4.84 2.15 16.64
C LYS A 126 3.53 1.41 16.33
N TRP A 127 2.59 2.08 15.67
CA TRP A 127 1.31 1.48 15.32
C TRP A 127 1.49 0.28 14.39
N LEU A 128 2.26 0.43 13.30
CA LEU A 128 2.54 -0.63 12.33
C LEU A 128 3.20 -1.86 12.97
N ALA A 129 4.21 -1.64 13.82
CA ALA A 129 4.88 -2.73 14.53
C ALA A 129 3.89 -3.51 15.43
N GLN A 130 2.93 -2.83 16.04
CA GLN A 130 1.87 -3.45 16.85
C GLN A 130 0.79 -4.15 16.01
N LYS A 131 0.80 -4.04 14.68
CA LYS A 131 -0.14 -4.75 13.80
C LYS A 131 0.37 -6.14 13.43
N GLN A 132 1.64 -6.47 13.64
CA GLN A 132 2.12 -7.84 13.45
C GLN A 132 1.70 -8.71 14.65
N MET A 133 1.11 -9.86 14.36
CA MET A 133 0.56 -10.77 15.35
C MET A 133 1.66 -11.68 15.89
N LYS A 134 1.86 -11.67 17.21
CA LYS A 134 2.98 -12.39 17.86
C LYS A 134 2.91 -13.91 17.68
N TYR A 135 1.71 -14.48 17.58
CA TYR A 135 1.52 -15.93 17.46
C TYR A 135 1.45 -16.36 16.00
N GLU A 136 0.59 -15.70 15.21
CA GLU A 136 0.33 -16.07 13.83
C GLU A 136 1.43 -15.62 12.86
N GLY A 137 2.20 -14.57 13.18
CA GLY A 137 3.26 -14.01 12.32
C GLY A 137 2.76 -13.06 11.21
N GLY A 138 1.49 -13.19 10.82
CA GLY A 138 0.80 -12.28 9.90
C GLY A 138 0.42 -10.94 10.53
N PHE A 139 -0.30 -10.11 9.78
CA PHE A 139 -0.76 -8.80 10.25
C PHE A 139 -2.28 -8.74 10.46
N GLN A 140 -2.72 -8.01 11.47
CA GLN A 140 -4.11 -7.53 11.59
C GLN A 140 -4.27 -6.15 10.94
N GLY A 141 -5.46 -5.86 10.42
CA GLY A 141 -5.74 -4.57 9.80
C GLY A 141 -5.87 -3.41 10.79
N ARG A 142 -6.33 -3.71 12.02
CA ARG A 142 -6.69 -2.73 13.05
C ARG A 142 -6.49 -3.32 14.44
N THR A 143 -6.53 -2.48 15.46
CA THR A 143 -6.35 -2.89 16.86
C THR A 143 -7.46 -3.86 17.30
N ASN A 144 -7.09 -4.95 17.98
CA ASN A 144 -8.01 -5.98 18.46
C ASN A 144 -8.85 -6.67 17.37
N LYS A 145 -8.30 -6.84 16.16
CA LYS A 145 -8.93 -7.62 15.08
C LYS A 145 -8.10 -8.87 14.78
N LEU A 146 -8.62 -9.71 13.92
CA LEU A 146 -7.93 -10.94 13.52
C LEU A 146 -6.83 -10.64 12.51
N VAL A 147 -5.85 -11.54 12.46
CA VAL A 147 -4.88 -11.63 11.37
C VAL A 147 -5.59 -11.88 10.03
N ASP A 148 -5.03 -11.35 8.94
CA ASP A 148 -5.51 -11.59 7.58
C ASP A 148 -4.37 -11.45 6.56
N GLY A 149 -4.29 -12.42 5.64
CA GLY A 149 -3.31 -12.55 4.57
C GLY A 149 -3.15 -11.33 3.67
N CYS A 150 -4.18 -10.51 3.45
CA CYS A 150 -4.05 -9.32 2.60
C CYS A 150 -3.24 -8.20 3.28
N TYR A 151 -3.24 -8.14 4.63
CA TYR A 151 -2.43 -7.15 5.36
C TYR A 151 -0.93 -7.46 5.31
N SER A 152 -0.55 -8.63 4.81
CA SER A 152 0.84 -8.91 4.43
C SER A 152 1.37 -7.85 3.47
N PHE A 153 0.54 -7.28 2.58
CA PHE A 153 0.92 -6.12 1.78
C PHE A 153 0.55 -4.81 2.48
N TRP A 154 -0.72 -4.60 2.83
CA TRP A 154 -1.21 -3.29 3.28
C TRP A 154 -0.50 -2.75 4.52
N GLN A 155 0.03 -3.61 5.41
CA GLN A 155 0.86 -3.17 6.53
C GLN A 155 2.34 -3.19 6.15
N ALA A 156 2.84 -4.30 5.60
CA ALA A 156 4.29 -4.46 5.40
C ALA A 156 4.87 -3.48 4.37
N ALA A 157 4.10 -3.11 3.35
CA ALA A 157 4.53 -2.16 2.31
C ALA A 157 4.80 -0.75 2.85
N VAL A 158 4.29 -0.42 4.04
CA VAL A 158 4.52 0.88 4.68
C VAL A 158 5.92 0.98 5.30
N PHE A 159 6.53 -0.14 5.71
CA PHE A 159 7.86 -0.11 6.31
C PHE A 159 8.97 0.36 5.34
N PRO A 160 9.07 -0.13 4.09
CA PRO A 160 10.02 0.42 3.12
C PRO A 160 9.81 1.91 2.86
N MET A 161 8.56 2.36 2.77
CA MET A 161 8.20 3.77 2.60
C MET A 161 8.69 4.64 3.75
N MET A 162 8.53 4.17 4.99
CA MET A 162 9.06 4.86 6.17
C MET A 162 10.58 4.84 6.24
N GLN A 163 11.23 3.75 5.83
CA GLN A 163 12.70 3.67 5.80
C GLN A 163 13.28 4.76 4.88
N VAL A 164 12.70 4.95 3.68
CA VAL A 164 13.10 6.05 2.79
C VAL A 164 12.96 7.42 3.46
N GLU A 165 11.89 7.65 4.21
CA GLU A 165 11.69 8.93 4.91
C GLU A 165 12.62 9.10 6.13
N LEU A 166 12.89 8.03 6.87
CA LEU A 166 13.76 8.06 8.03
C LEU A 166 15.23 8.19 7.64
N GLU A 167 15.67 7.56 6.55
CA GLU A 167 17.02 7.68 5.99
C GLU A 167 17.36 9.13 5.64
N LYS A 168 16.37 9.93 5.21
CA LYS A 168 16.56 11.38 4.96
C LYS A 168 16.86 12.17 6.23
N ARG A 169 16.41 11.70 7.40
CA ARG A 169 16.52 12.41 8.69
C ARG A 169 17.66 11.89 9.56
N SER A 170 17.82 10.57 9.62
CA SER A 170 18.84 9.87 10.39
C SER A 170 19.18 8.54 9.71
N PRO A 171 20.36 8.41 9.07
CA PRO A 171 20.75 7.21 8.31
C PRO A 171 20.95 5.92 9.12
N ALA A 172 20.70 5.90 10.44
CA ALA A 172 21.33 4.93 11.33
C ALA A 172 20.42 3.85 11.96
N GLU A 173 19.08 3.90 11.90
CA GLU A 173 18.30 3.08 12.85
C GLU A 173 17.01 2.48 12.32
N LEU A 174 17.08 1.61 11.31
CA LEU A 174 15.97 0.69 11.10
C LEU A 174 16.35 -0.65 10.46
N HIS A 175 17.08 -1.44 11.24
CA HIS A 175 17.27 -2.86 10.95
C HIS A 175 16.02 -3.65 11.37
N ALA A 176 15.44 -4.41 10.43
CA ALA A 176 14.30 -5.30 10.65
C ALA A 176 13.04 -4.64 11.27
N PRO A 177 12.32 -3.77 10.50
CA PRO A 177 11.12 -3.08 10.97
C PRO A 177 9.98 -3.97 11.49
N PHE A 178 9.97 -5.23 11.07
CA PHE A 178 9.00 -6.26 11.42
C PHE A 178 9.66 -7.64 11.28
N ASP A 179 9.04 -8.68 11.85
CA ASP A 179 9.52 -10.05 11.71
C ASP A 179 9.17 -10.61 10.32
N ALA A 180 10.06 -10.38 9.37
CA ALA A 180 9.90 -10.82 7.99
C ALA A 180 9.95 -12.34 7.80
N LYS A 181 10.57 -13.08 8.73
CA LYS A 181 10.55 -14.55 8.68
C LYS A 181 9.18 -15.06 9.12
N ALA A 182 8.64 -14.54 10.22
CA ALA A 182 7.31 -14.91 10.70
C ALA A 182 6.22 -14.57 9.67
N LEU A 183 6.34 -13.45 8.94
CA LEU A 183 5.40 -13.13 7.87
C LEU A 183 5.46 -14.15 6.73
N GLN A 184 6.66 -14.57 6.30
CA GLN A 184 6.80 -15.62 5.29
C GLN A 184 6.17 -16.95 5.76
N GLU A 185 6.40 -17.33 7.02
CA GLU A 185 5.82 -18.54 7.61
C GLU A 185 4.29 -18.47 7.60
N TYR A 186 3.70 -17.36 8.02
CA TYR A 186 2.25 -17.15 7.97
C TYR A 186 1.70 -17.33 6.55
N VAL A 187 2.32 -16.65 5.57
CA VAL A 187 1.88 -16.72 4.17
C VAL A 187 1.96 -18.13 3.61
N LEU A 188 3.09 -18.81 3.77
CA LEU A 188 3.36 -20.11 3.15
C LEU A 188 2.63 -21.27 3.87
N ILE A 189 2.42 -21.15 5.18
CA ILE A 189 1.81 -22.22 5.98
C ILE A 189 0.29 -22.04 6.08
N ALA A 190 -0.19 -20.83 6.36
CA ALA A 190 -1.60 -20.57 6.69
C ALA A 190 -2.42 -20.05 5.50
N CYS A 191 -1.84 -19.21 4.65
CA CYS A 191 -2.58 -18.53 3.59
C CYS A 191 -2.62 -19.26 2.25
N GLN A 192 -1.76 -20.26 2.02
CA GLN A 192 -1.76 -21.00 0.75
C GLN A 192 -2.84 -22.10 0.72
N ASP A 193 -3.61 -22.15 -0.37
CA ASP A 193 -4.46 -23.30 -0.71
C ASP A 193 -3.61 -24.35 -1.42
N LYS A 194 -3.24 -25.40 -0.68
CA LYS A 194 -2.32 -26.46 -1.15
C LYS A 194 -2.96 -27.42 -2.15
N GLU A 195 -4.27 -27.56 -2.14
CA GLU A 195 -4.95 -28.54 -3.00
C GLU A 195 -5.22 -27.97 -4.38
N LYS A 196 -5.63 -26.71 -4.43
CA LYS A 196 -6.20 -26.12 -5.64
C LYS A 196 -5.45 -24.85 -6.10
N GLY A 197 -4.39 -24.45 -5.40
CA GLY A 197 -3.54 -23.28 -5.71
C GLY A 197 -4.18 -21.92 -5.36
N GLY A 198 -3.38 -20.88 -5.14
CA GLY A 198 -3.85 -19.53 -4.75
C GLY A 198 -3.76 -19.27 -3.24
N PHE A 199 -4.08 -18.04 -2.82
CA PHE A 199 -4.02 -17.63 -1.41
C PHE A 199 -5.35 -17.06 -0.90
N ARG A 200 -5.49 -17.04 0.43
CA ARG A 200 -6.70 -16.66 1.18
C ARG A 200 -6.37 -15.70 2.32
N ASP A 201 -7.42 -15.18 2.95
CA ASP A 201 -7.38 -14.43 4.21
C ASP A 201 -6.67 -15.22 5.32
N LYS A 202 -7.27 -16.33 5.77
CA LYS A 202 -6.79 -17.18 6.87
C LYS A 202 -7.27 -18.62 6.67
N PRO A 203 -6.81 -19.61 7.46
CA PRO A 203 -7.38 -20.96 7.43
C PRO A 203 -8.92 -20.93 7.51
N ASP A 204 -9.56 -21.88 6.85
CA ASP A 204 -11.03 -22.00 6.72
C ASP A 204 -11.73 -20.93 5.86
N LYS A 205 -10.99 -19.99 5.27
CA LYS A 205 -11.53 -19.08 4.24
C LYS A 205 -11.27 -19.61 2.83
N ALA A 206 -12.19 -19.32 1.94
CA ALA A 206 -11.99 -19.57 0.52
C ALA A 206 -10.86 -18.69 -0.01
N ARG A 207 -10.11 -19.22 -0.98
CA ARG A 207 -9.16 -18.42 -1.74
C ARG A 207 -9.88 -17.47 -2.70
N ASP A 208 -9.20 -16.39 -3.07
CA ASP A 208 -9.65 -15.48 -4.12
C ASP A 208 -8.45 -14.76 -4.75
N LEU A 209 -8.71 -14.04 -5.85
CA LEU A 209 -7.66 -13.32 -6.59
C LEU A 209 -7.10 -12.12 -5.81
N TYR A 210 -7.92 -11.50 -4.95
CA TYR A 210 -7.51 -10.35 -4.14
C TYR A 210 -6.46 -10.78 -3.10
N HIS A 211 -6.75 -11.82 -2.31
CA HIS A 211 -5.80 -12.37 -1.35
C HIS A 211 -4.59 -12.99 -2.05
N THR A 212 -4.77 -13.68 -3.18
CA THR A 212 -3.65 -14.16 -3.99
C THR A 212 -2.68 -13.03 -4.35
N CYS A 213 -3.19 -11.89 -4.84
CA CYS A 213 -2.38 -10.73 -5.17
C CYS A 213 -1.66 -10.15 -3.95
N TYR A 214 -2.40 -9.77 -2.91
CA TYR A 214 -1.84 -9.03 -1.77
C TYR A 214 -1.00 -9.89 -0.83
N THR A 215 -1.31 -11.18 -0.70
CA THR A 215 -0.48 -12.10 0.08
C THR A 215 0.87 -12.35 -0.61
N LEU A 216 0.90 -12.54 -1.93
CA LEU A 216 2.16 -12.66 -2.68
C LEU A 216 2.95 -11.35 -2.70
N SER A 217 2.27 -10.21 -2.81
CA SER A 217 2.91 -8.90 -2.73
C SER A 217 3.59 -8.69 -1.37
N GLY A 218 2.92 -9.08 -0.28
CA GLY A 218 3.50 -9.09 1.07
C GLY A 218 4.67 -10.06 1.23
N LEU A 219 4.58 -11.25 0.62
CA LEU A 219 5.67 -12.24 0.61
C LEU A 219 6.93 -11.68 -0.08
N SER A 220 6.76 -10.98 -1.20
CA SER A 220 7.86 -10.31 -1.92
C SER A 220 8.57 -9.29 -1.02
N ILE A 221 7.81 -8.47 -0.31
CA ILE A 221 8.34 -7.50 0.66
C ILE A 221 9.08 -8.23 1.79
N ALA A 222 8.50 -9.29 2.37
CA ALA A 222 9.15 -10.05 3.43
C ALA A 222 10.51 -10.66 2.99
N GLN A 223 10.56 -11.18 1.76
CA GLN A 223 11.80 -11.74 1.19
C GLN A 223 12.88 -10.69 0.95
N SER A 224 12.53 -9.42 0.69
CA SER A 224 13.54 -8.34 0.58
C SER A 224 14.23 -8.03 1.91
N TYR A 225 13.57 -8.32 3.05
CA TYR A 225 14.18 -8.21 4.39
C TYR A 225 14.91 -9.48 4.85
N THR A 226 14.80 -10.58 4.10
CA THR A 226 15.44 -11.86 4.40
C THR A 226 16.11 -12.46 3.16
N PRO A 227 16.93 -11.69 2.42
CA PRO A 227 17.41 -12.09 1.10
C PRO A 227 18.21 -13.40 1.11
N ASN A 228 18.86 -13.72 2.22
CA ASN A 228 19.66 -14.94 2.41
C ASN A 228 18.94 -16.05 3.19
N ASN A 229 17.70 -15.83 3.63
CA ASN A 229 16.97 -16.75 4.51
C ASN A 229 15.48 -16.86 4.11
N VAL A 230 15.23 -17.27 2.86
CA VAL A 230 13.87 -17.51 2.36
C VAL A 230 13.31 -18.78 3.01
N VAL A 231 12.13 -18.66 3.60
CA VAL A 231 11.46 -19.78 4.29
C VAL A 231 11.11 -20.89 3.29
N GLY A 232 11.55 -22.11 3.59
CA GLY A 232 11.37 -23.27 2.70
C GLY A 232 12.35 -23.32 1.51
N GLY A 233 13.35 -22.44 1.47
CA GLY A 233 14.44 -22.50 0.48
C GLY A 233 14.16 -21.76 -0.83
N SER A 234 15.06 -21.93 -1.80
CA SER A 234 15.04 -21.19 -3.07
C SER A 234 13.83 -21.44 -3.95
N SER A 235 13.14 -22.58 -3.80
CA SER A 235 11.89 -22.89 -4.50
C SER A 235 10.74 -21.94 -4.16
N ASN A 236 10.77 -21.32 -2.97
CA ASN A 236 9.77 -20.33 -2.55
C ASN A 236 10.17 -18.89 -2.88
N ARG A 237 11.36 -18.67 -3.47
CA ARG A 237 11.82 -17.34 -3.82
C ARG A 237 10.97 -16.77 -4.94
N LEU A 238 10.32 -15.64 -4.68
CA LEU A 238 9.64 -14.89 -5.74
C LEU A 238 10.68 -14.22 -6.64
N VAL A 239 10.34 -14.08 -7.92
CA VAL A 239 11.19 -13.36 -8.87
C VAL A 239 11.37 -11.94 -8.34
N GLY A 240 12.62 -11.51 -8.22
CA GLY A 240 12.94 -10.19 -7.71
C GLY A 240 12.27 -9.12 -8.57
N SER A 241 11.40 -8.32 -7.96
CA SER A 241 10.92 -7.09 -8.57
C SER A 241 11.94 -6.00 -8.27
N SER A 242 12.24 -5.15 -9.25
CA SER A 242 13.02 -3.93 -9.08
C SER A 242 12.19 -2.87 -8.31
N PHE A 243 11.56 -3.25 -7.20
CA PHE A 243 10.67 -2.39 -6.39
C PHE A 243 11.39 -1.11 -5.93
N PHE A 244 12.69 -1.20 -5.67
CA PHE A 244 13.55 -0.04 -5.37
C PHE A 244 13.85 0.86 -6.57
N ALA A 245 13.80 0.35 -7.81
CA ALA A 245 13.92 1.21 -8.98
C ALA A 245 12.70 2.12 -9.12
N PHE A 246 11.50 1.59 -8.83
CA PHE A 246 10.26 2.37 -8.89
C PHE A 246 10.27 3.54 -7.89
N LEU A 247 10.69 3.32 -6.65
CA LEU A 247 10.81 4.39 -5.63
C LEU A 247 11.96 5.39 -5.90
N LYS A 248 12.98 5.01 -6.67
CA LYS A 248 14.10 5.92 -7.05
C LYS A 248 13.81 6.76 -8.29
N THR A 249 12.72 6.48 -9.00
CA THR A 249 12.33 7.21 -10.23
C THR A 249 11.31 8.32 -9.95
N PHE A 250 10.96 8.55 -8.68
CA PHE A 250 10.16 9.69 -8.21
C PHE A 250 11.00 10.61 -7.33
#